data_AF-A0A1V5VB94-F1
#
_entry.id   AF-A0A1V5VB94-F1
#
_cell.length_a   1.000
_cell.length_b   1.000
_cell.length_c   1.000
_cell.angle_alpha   90.00
_cell.angle_beta   90.00
_cell.angle_gamma   90.00
#
_symmetry.space_group_name_H-M   'P 1'
#
loop_
_entity.id
_entity.type
_entity.pdbx_description
1 polymer ?
#
loop_
_entity_poly.entity_id
_entity_poly.type
_entity_poly.pdbx_seq_one_letter_code
_entity_poly.pdbx_strand_id
1 'polypeptide(L)'
;MKIRNLAAVFLLTGIAASAAPAAETGALFPPDVVNAAQGNRGKVALSEPGKAQITSGEKNLILKLAEPSEVKPLAHVSGRMDASGKGKCGFFMAVYDKDGRKIGEEVKSQSVTGKPAPMTWTFRVRKTYGGKIPCRQSISVFVEKNSDVTLSGVKTEVDNAPPNSTLTAKNRTDWAAGTYTVLTKRAQTQKNISVMFLGDSITMLWEFPSDHKYPGGLDSWNKHFKPMGASNYGVSGDTVENVLWRVTEGKQLECNPSLIVLMIGTNNLHRQPFNTPEEIVAGIDHLIQVIQAKLPKTKILLLGVFPRRGSHPIPEINAKLAEAAVARKVSFMDLSETFLRGKKEVSAEIFRDGLHLSPAGYEIWAQALLPEIGRLLPK
;
A
#
# COMPACT_ATOMS: atom_id res chain seq x y z
N MET A 1 -7.43 65.39 20.97
CA MET A 1 -8.64 65.03 21.73
C MET A 1 -8.51 63.56 22.10
N LYS A 2 -7.74 63.20 23.14
CA LYS A 2 -8.12 63.00 24.56
C LYS A 2 -9.25 61.99 24.80
N ILE A 3 -8.88 60.84 25.41
CA ILE A 3 -9.48 60.20 26.61
C ILE A 3 -10.88 59.54 26.38
N ARG A 4 -11.19 58.27 26.74
CA ARG A 4 -11.20 57.66 28.09
C ARG A 4 -11.50 56.14 28.04
N ASN A 5 -10.88 55.40 28.96
CA ASN A 5 -11.31 54.09 29.47
C ASN A 5 -12.76 54.11 30.00
N LEU A 6 -13.44 52.95 29.99
CA LEU A 6 -14.14 52.43 31.16
C LEU A 6 -14.27 50.91 31.09
N ALA A 7 -14.04 50.26 32.24
CA ALA A 7 -14.11 48.82 32.49
C ALA A 7 -15.34 48.49 33.35
N ALA A 8 -15.87 47.25 33.23
CA ALA A 8 -16.54 46.41 34.25
C ALA A 8 -17.13 45.18 33.51
N VAL A 9 -16.59 43.96 33.60
CA VAL A 9 -16.64 42.93 34.68
C VAL A 9 -18.05 42.41 34.99
N PHE A 10 -18.32 41.14 34.62
CA PHE A 10 -18.82 40.11 35.54
C PHE A 10 -18.41 38.68 35.10
N LEU A 11 -18.24 37.83 36.10
CA LEU A 11 -17.52 36.55 36.21
C LEU A 11 -18.34 35.28 35.85
N LEU A 12 -17.59 34.21 35.49
CA LEU A 12 -17.78 32.75 35.72
C LEU A 12 -19.06 32.06 35.18
N THR A 13 -19.01 30.93 34.47
CA THR A 13 -18.39 29.63 34.81
C THR A 13 -17.98 28.86 33.52
N GLY A 14 -16.82 28.20 33.49
CA GLY A 14 -16.70 26.72 33.54
C GLY A 14 -17.51 26.02 32.43
N ILE A 15 -16.91 25.48 31.38
CA ILE A 15 -16.40 24.10 31.35
C ILE A 15 -15.15 24.06 30.45
N ALA A 16 -13.98 23.89 31.07
CA ALA A 16 -12.87 23.25 30.39
C ALA A 16 -13.37 21.87 29.93
N ALA A 17 -13.27 21.57 28.64
CA ALA A 17 -13.41 20.20 28.17
C ALA A 17 -12.32 19.36 28.85
N SER A 18 -12.69 18.76 29.97
CA SER A 18 -11.92 17.78 30.70
C SER A 18 -11.71 16.60 29.75
N ALA A 19 -10.53 16.55 29.14
CA ALA A 19 -9.94 15.27 28.82
C ALA A 19 -9.80 14.53 30.16
N ALA A 20 -10.62 13.51 30.38
CA ALA A 20 -10.38 12.60 31.49
C ALA A 20 -8.97 12.04 31.33
N PRO A 21 -8.09 12.20 32.34
CA PRO A 21 -6.69 11.83 32.20
C PRO A 21 -6.57 10.32 32.23
N ALA A 22 -6.16 9.71 31.12
CA ALA A 22 -5.57 8.37 31.13
C ALA A 22 -4.13 8.42 31.70
N ALA A 23 -3.94 9.04 32.87
CA ALA A 23 -2.60 9.43 33.33
C ALA A 23 -2.25 9.18 34.82
N GLU A 24 -3.06 8.46 35.62
CA GLU A 24 -2.69 8.23 37.04
C GLU A 24 -2.41 6.78 37.46
N THR A 25 -2.76 5.75 36.67
CA THR A 25 -2.60 4.35 37.11
C THR A 25 -1.55 3.55 36.34
N GLY A 26 -1.01 4.12 35.25
CA GLY A 26 -0.19 3.37 34.31
C GLY A 26 -0.92 2.18 33.67
N ALA A 27 -2.23 2.00 33.87
CA ALA A 27 -2.97 0.85 33.37
C ALA A 27 -3.20 0.95 31.85
N LEU A 28 -3.16 -0.20 31.16
CA LEU A 28 -3.30 -0.27 29.70
C LEU A 28 -4.74 0.02 29.22
N PHE A 29 -5.74 -0.31 30.05
CA PHE A 29 -7.15 -0.14 29.75
C PHE A 29 -7.88 0.58 30.90
N PRO A 30 -8.87 1.43 30.60
CA PRO A 30 -9.75 2.00 31.61
C PRO A 30 -10.49 0.93 32.45
N PRO A 31 -10.76 1.15 33.75
CA PRO A 31 -11.41 0.16 34.61
C PRO A 31 -12.79 -0.30 34.13
N ASP A 32 -13.59 0.60 33.55
CA ASP A 32 -14.90 0.29 32.95
C ASP A 32 -14.79 -0.64 31.75
N VAL A 33 -13.74 -0.48 30.92
CA VAL A 33 -13.44 -1.38 29.81
C VAL A 33 -13.05 -2.77 30.33
N VAL A 34 -12.20 -2.82 31.37
CA VAL A 34 -11.83 -4.08 32.03
C VAL A 34 -13.06 -4.77 32.59
N ASN A 35 -13.91 -4.04 33.33
CA ASN A 35 -15.12 -4.58 33.95
C ASN A 35 -16.13 -5.09 32.90
N ALA A 36 -16.34 -4.36 31.81
CA ALA A 36 -17.21 -4.79 30.71
C ALA A 36 -16.72 -6.05 30.00
N ALA A 37 -15.41 -6.31 30.04
CA ALA A 37 -14.81 -7.51 29.48
C ALA A 37 -14.87 -8.73 30.41
N GLN A 38 -15.09 -8.55 31.72
CA GLN A 38 -15.20 -9.66 32.68
C GLN A 38 -16.52 -10.43 32.47
N GLY A 39 -16.45 -11.74 32.20
CA GLY A 39 -17.62 -12.62 32.14
C GLY A 39 -17.50 -13.74 31.10
N ASN A 40 -18.62 -14.25 30.58
CA ASN A 40 -18.64 -15.36 29.60
C ASN A 40 -17.95 -15.05 28.25
N ARG A 41 -17.44 -13.84 28.06
CA ARG A 41 -16.70 -13.42 26.86
C ARG A 41 -15.18 -13.49 27.05
N GLY A 42 -14.69 -13.52 28.29
CA GLY A 42 -13.27 -13.59 28.62
C GLY A 42 -12.91 -12.98 29.97
N LYS A 43 -11.62 -12.85 30.24
CA LYS A 43 -11.02 -12.24 31.42
C LYS A 43 -9.92 -11.28 31.01
N VAL A 44 -9.86 -10.12 31.67
CA VAL A 44 -8.76 -9.16 31.54
C VAL A 44 -8.10 -9.01 32.90
N ALA A 45 -6.83 -9.39 33.02
CA ALA A 45 -6.03 -9.25 34.23
C ALA A 45 -4.92 -8.23 33.99
N LEU A 46 -4.88 -7.18 34.81
CA LEU A 46 -3.80 -6.19 34.78
C LEU A 46 -2.64 -6.78 35.59
N SER A 47 -1.55 -7.14 34.93
CA SER A 47 -0.41 -7.80 35.60
C SER A 47 0.56 -6.78 36.21
N GLU A 48 0.88 -5.73 35.45
CA GLU A 48 1.85 -4.67 35.78
C GLU A 48 1.39 -3.38 35.07
N PRO A 49 1.85 -2.19 35.50
CA PRO A 49 1.60 -0.95 34.76
C PRO A 49 1.98 -1.10 33.28
N GLY A 50 1.03 -0.81 32.39
CA GLY A 50 1.21 -0.82 30.94
C GLY A 50 1.06 -2.20 30.31
N LYS A 51 0.67 -3.22 31.09
CA LYS A 51 0.57 -4.61 30.64
C LYS A 51 -0.75 -5.25 31.06
N ALA A 52 -1.39 -5.95 30.12
CA ALA A 52 -2.64 -6.66 30.37
C ALA A 52 -2.57 -8.08 29.79
N GLN A 53 -2.92 -9.06 30.61
CA GLN A 53 -3.23 -10.41 30.15
C GLN A 53 -4.71 -10.50 29.82
N ILE A 54 -5.03 -11.01 28.64
CA ILE A 54 -6.39 -11.12 28.12
C ILE A 54 -6.61 -12.55 27.68
N THR A 55 -7.56 -13.21 28.33
CA THR A 55 -8.01 -14.56 27.98
C THR A 55 -9.42 -14.45 27.40
N SER A 56 -9.58 -14.67 26.10
CA SER A 56 -10.90 -14.67 25.44
C SER A 56 -11.54 -16.06 25.52
N GLY A 57 -12.85 -16.08 25.79
CA GLY A 57 -13.65 -17.31 25.74
C GLY A 57 -14.08 -17.65 24.32
N GLU A 58 -15.32 -18.14 24.15
CA GLU A 58 -15.86 -18.52 22.83
C GLU A 58 -16.21 -17.34 21.91
N LYS A 59 -16.05 -16.10 22.40
CA LYS A 59 -16.36 -14.86 21.67
C LYS A 59 -15.12 -13.96 21.57
N ASN A 60 -15.08 -13.17 20.50
CA ASN A 60 -14.07 -12.14 20.32
C ASN A 60 -14.26 -11.03 21.36
N LEU A 61 -13.16 -10.42 21.78
CA LEU A 61 -13.14 -9.25 22.63
C LEU A 61 -12.71 -8.02 21.83
N ILE A 62 -13.39 -6.90 22.07
CA ILE A 62 -13.02 -5.57 21.55
C ILE A 62 -12.88 -4.67 22.77
N LEU A 63 -11.64 -4.32 23.12
CA LEU A 63 -11.30 -3.50 24.27
C LEU A 63 -11.02 -2.09 23.79
N LYS A 64 -11.92 -1.15 24.11
CA LYS A 64 -11.83 0.24 23.67
C LYS A 64 -10.62 0.90 24.32
N LEU A 65 -9.78 1.58 23.52
CA LEU A 65 -8.61 2.29 24.03
C LEU A 65 -8.93 3.74 24.38
N ALA A 66 -9.74 4.40 23.56
CA ALA A 66 -10.11 5.79 23.72
C ALA A 66 -11.48 6.07 23.08
N GLU A 67 -12.07 7.20 23.45
CA GLU A 67 -13.25 7.75 22.80
C GLU A 67 -12.98 8.11 21.33
N PRO A 68 -13.99 8.09 20.44
CA PRO A 68 -13.78 8.42 19.04
C PRO A 68 -13.21 9.83 18.86
N SER A 69 -12.09 9.94 18.16
CA SER A 69 -11.44 11.21 17.82
C SER A 69 -11.72 11.60 16.37
N GLU A 70 -11.46 12.85 16.01
CA GLU A 70 -11.63 13.33 14.64
C GLU A 70 -10.71 12.59 13.67
N VAL A 71 -11.20 12.36 12.46
CA VAL A 71 -10.43 11.78 11.36
C VAL A 71 -10.86 12.38 10.03
N LYS A 72 -9.91 12.55 9.12
CA LYS A 72 -10.16 12.96 7.74
C LYS A 72 -10.23 11.75 6.81
N PRO A 73 -10.97 11.85 5.69
CA PRO A 73 -10.83 10.91 4.59
C PRO A 73 -9.36 10.74 4.20
N LEU A 74 -8.95 9.50 3.88
CA LEU A 74 -7.58 9.14 3.50
C LEU A 74 -6.52 9.21 4.60
N ALA A 75 -6.89 9.56 5.84
CA ALA A 75 -6.01 9.52 7.00
C ALA A 75 -5.42 8.11 7.21
N HIS A 76 -4.22 8.07 7.78
CA HIS A 76 -3.62 6.85 8.33
C HIS A 76 -3.89 6.77 9.81
N VAL A 77 -4.47 5.67 10.24
CA VAL A 77 -4.77 5.39 11.64
C VAL A 77 -3.91 4.19 12.02
N SER A 78 -2.86 4.42 12.80
CA SER A 78 -1.86 3.41 13.11
C SER A 78 -1.95 2.97 14.56
N GLY A 79 -1.62 1.70 14.79
CA GLY A 79 -1.52 1.10 16.11
C GLY A 79 -0.27 0.25 16.22
N ARG A 80 0.40 0.32 17.36
CA ARG A 80 1.51 -0.55 17.74
C ARG A 80 1.25 -1.16 19.10
N MET A 81 1.59 -2.43 19.28
CA MET A 81 1.67 -3.07 20.59
C MET A 81 2.67 -4.22 20.55
N ASP A 82 3.21 -4.57 21.71
CA ASP A 82 3.95 -5.82 21.88
C ASP A 82 2.96 -6.88 22.38
N ALA A 83 2.99 -8.07 21.78
CA ALA A 83 2.09 -9.16 22.14
C ALA A 83 2.84 -10.48 22.30
N SER A 84 2.50 -11.24 23.34
CA SER A 84 3.00 -12.59 23.61
C SER A 84 1.86 -13.55 23.98
N GLY A 85 2.16 -14.84 24.08
CA GLY A 85 1.18 -15.87 24.45
C GLY A 85 0.72 -16.71 23.26
N LYS A 86 -0.56 -17.07 23.22
CA LYS A 86 -1.14 -17.96 22.21
C LYS A 86 -2.51 -17.45 21.76
N GLY A 87 -2.70 -17.34 20.44
CA GLY A 87 -3.98 -16.97 19.85
C GLY A 87 -3.81 -15.91 18.79
N LYS A 88 -4.78 -14.99 18.68
CA LYS A 88 -4.74 -13.92 17.67
C LYS A 88 -5.24 -12.61 18.27
N CYS A 89 -4.46 -11.55 18.06
CA CYS A 89 -4.84 -10.21 18.49
C CYS A 89 -4.49 -9.17 17.44
N GLY A 90 -4.99 -7.95 17.64
CA GLY A 90 -4.73 -6.84 16.74
C GLY A 90 -5.54 -5.61 17.12
N PHE A 91 -5.90 -4.82 16.12
CA PHE A 91 -6.70 -3.62 16.29
C PHE A 91 -8.02 -3.72 15.53
N PHE A 92 -9.04 -3.10 16.09
CA PHE A 92 -10.35 -2.86 15.49
C PHE A 92 -10.52 -1.34 15.37
N MET A 93 -10.80 -0.85 14.17
CA MET A 93 -11.13 0.55 13.92
C MET A 93 -12.61 0.65 13.57
N ALA A 94 -13.37 1.46 14.30
CA ALA A 94 -14.70 1.90 13.87
C ALA A 94 -14.61 3.33 13.32
N VAL A 95 -15.42 3.61 12.30
CA VAL A 95 -15.48 4.89 11.61
C VAL A 95 -16.90 5.43 11.67
N TYR A 96 -17.03 6.73 11.92
CA TYR A 96 -18.29 7.40 12.21
C TYR A 96 -18.50 8.60 11.29
N ASP A 97 -19.76 8.90 10.96
CA ASP A 97 -20.16 10.13 10.28
C ASP A 97 -20.23 11.32 11.27
N LYS A 98 -20.52 12.51 10.72
CA LYS A 98 -20.65 13.76 11.49
C LYS A 98 -21.73 13.70 12.59
N ASP A 99 -22.73 12.83 12.45
CA ASP A 99 -23.82 12.67 13.41
C ASP A 99 -23.49 11.61 14.47
N GLY A 100 -22.26 11.09 14.47
CA GLY A 100 -21.80 10.07 15.41
C GLY A 100 -22.30 8.65 15.09
N ARG A 101 -22.92 8.42 13.93
CA ARG A 101 -23.37 7.08 13.54
C ARG A 101 -22.19 6.29 12.99
N LYS A 102 -22.03 5.03 13.42
CA LYS A 102 -21.01 4.14 12.85
C LYS A 102 -21.35 3.83 11.39
N ILE A 103 -20.42 4.13 10.49
CA ILE A 103 -20.57 3.95 9.04
C ILE A 103 -19.64 2.89 8.46
N GLY A 104 -18.63 2.47 9.22
CA GLY A 104 -17.68 1.47 8.79
C GLY A 104 -16.88 0.89 9.94
N GLU A 105 -16.27 -0.26 9.70
CA GLU A 105 -15.33 -0.87 10.62
C GLU A 105 -14.28 -1.68 9.85
N GLU A 106 -13.09 -1.80 10.42
CA GLU A 106 -11.99 -2.59 9.88
C GLU A 106 -11.27 -3.29 11.03
N VAL A 107 -10.85 -4.54 10.80
CA VAL A 107 -10.07 -5.32 11.77
C VAL A 107 -8.80 -5.79 11.12
N LYS A 108 -7.68 -5.60 11.82
CA LYS A 108 -6.40 -6.18 11.45
C LYS A 108 -5.86 -6.95 12.65
N SER A 109 -5.52 -8.21 12.43
CA SER A 109 -5.01 -9.09 13.49
C SER A 109 -3.98 -10.06 12.95
N GLN A 110 -3.10 -10.52 13.84
CA GLN A 110 -2.02 -11.46 13.55
C GLN A 110 -1.99 -12.54 14.64
N SER A 111 -1.58 -13.75 14.28
CA SER A 111 -1.35 -14.83 15.23
C SER A 111 -0.18 -14.48 16.16
N VAL A 112 -0.34 -14.81 17.44
CA VAL A 112 0.66 -14.64 18.49
C VAL A 112 1.11 -16.02 18.94
N THR A 113 2.42 -16.25 18.94
CA THR A 113 3.02 -17.51 19.42
C THR A 113 4.28 -17.25 20.22
N GLY A 114 4.27 -17.59 21.51
CA GLY A 114 5.46 -17.60 22.35
C GLY A 114 5.88 -16.21 22.83
N LYS A 115 7.12 -15.83 22.55
CA LYS A 115 7.78 -14.63 23.10
C LYS A 115 7.15 -13.32 22.60
N PRO A 116 7.25 -12.21 23.37
CA PRO A 116 6.78 -10.90 22.93
C PRO A 116 7.39 -10.49 21.59
N ALA A 117 6.54 -10.09 20.66
CA ALA A 117 6.95 -9.52 19.38
C ALA A 117 6.22 -8.19 19.14
N PRO A 118 6.92 -7.16 18.62
CA PRO A 118 6.28 -5.92 18.25
C PRO A 118 5.39 -6.14 17.03
N MET A 119 4.17 -5.65 17.13
CA MET A 119 3.19 -5.70 16.05
C MET A 119 2.75 -4.28 15.72
N THR A 120 2.70 -3.96 14.44
CA THR A 120 2.31 -2.64 13.94
C THR A 120 1.29 -2.80 12.82
N TRP A 121 0.26 -1.97 12.84
CA TRP A 121 -0.78 -1.94 11.83
C TRP A 121 -1.10 -0.49 11.48
N THR A 122 -1.51 -0.31 10.23
CA THR A 122 -2.04 0.96 9.74
C THR A 122 -3.34 0.69 9.03
N PHE A 123 -4.41 1.35 9.43
CA PHE A 123 -5.66 1.43 8.69
C PHE A 123 -5.62 2.67 7.82
N ARG A 124 -6.20 2.58 6.62
CA ARG A 124 -6.36 3.72 5.74
C ARG A 124 -7.83 4.07 5.66
N VAL A 125 -8.19 5.24 6.17
CA VAL A 125 -9.58 5.70 6.15
C VAL A 125 -10.00 5.91 4.70
N ARG A 126 -11.09 5.28 4.28
CA ARG A 126 -11.59 5.41 2.90
C ARG A 126 -12.10 6.82 2.64
N LYS A 127 -12.19 7.22 1.36
CA LYS A 127 -12.86 8.48 0.99
C LYS A 127 -14.31 8.52 1.51
N THR A 128 -14.99 7.39 1.38
CA THR A 128 -16.36 7.20 1.84
C THR A 128 -16.58 5.77 2.36
N TYR A 129 -17.50 5.61 3.29
CA TYR A 129 -18.05 4.33 3.72
C TYR A 129 -19.55 4.31 3.38
N GLY A 130 -19.97 3.47 2.43
CA GLY A 130 -21.36 3.44 1.96
C GLY A 130 -21.88 4.80 1.47
N GLY A 131 -21.03 5.58 0.78
CA GLY A 131 -21.36 6.93 0.30
C GLY A 131 -21.29 8.04 1.36
N LYS A 132 -21.04 7.72 2.64
CA LYS A 132 -20.91 8.69 3.72
C LYS A 132 -19.47 9.09 3.97
N ILE A 133 -19.26 10.36 4.31
CA ILE A 133 -17.94 10.93 4.63
C ILE A 133 -17.58 10.58 6.08
N PRO A 134 -16.40 9.99 6.32
CA PRO A 134 -15.90 9.74 7.67
C PRO A 134 -15.45 11.04 8.35
N CYS A 135 -15.82 11.22 9.61
CA CYS A 135 -15.47 12.39 10.41
C CYS A 135 -14.83 12.05 11.76
N ARG A 136 -15.14 10.87 12.33
CA ARG A 136 -14.52 10.38 13.56
C ARG A 136 -14.12 8.91 13.43
N GLN A 137 -13.13 8.49 14.20
CA GLN A 137 -12.73 7.10 14.32
C GLN A 137 -12.44 6.71 15.77
N SER A 138 -12.56 5.44 16.10
CA SER A 138 -12.04 4.89 17.35
C SER A 138 -11.21 3.64 17.08
N ILE A 139 -10.05 3.54 17.74
CA ILE A 139 -9.26 2.30 17.78
C ILE A 139 -9.52 1.56 19.08
N SER A 140 -9.70 0.26 18.95
CA SER A 140 -9.82 -0.71 20.04
C SER A 140 -8.81 -1.84 19.83
N VAL A 141 -8.39 -2.50 20.91
CA VAL A 141 -7.69 -3.79 20.82
C VAL A 141 -8.70 -4.87 20.49
N PHE A 142 -8.38 -5.71 19.51
CA PHE A 142 -9.14 -6.90 19.14
C PHE A 142 -8.40 -8.14 19.63
N VAL A 143 -9.10 -9.05 20.32
CA VAL A 143 -8.61 -10.38 20.67
C VAL A 143 -9.61 -11.42 20.17
N GLU A 144 -9.16 -12.33 19.31
CA GLU A 144 -9.99 -13.39 18.75
C GLU A 144 -10.37 -14.39 19.86
N LYS A 145 -11.55 -15.01 19.77
CA LYS A 145 -11.98 -16.09 20.66
C LYS A 145 -10.90 -17.16 20.87
N ASN A 146 -10.90 -17.81 22.02
CA ASN A 146 -9.94 -18.86 22.39
C ASN A 146 -8.46 -18.42 22.35
N SER A 147 -8.19 -17.16 22.69
CA SER A 147 -6.84 -16.59 22.79
C SER A 147 -6.47 -16.32 24.25
N ASP A 148 -5.19 -16.49 24.58
CA ASP A 148 -4.59 -16.07 25.83
C ASP A 148 -3.33 -15.26 25.48
N VAL A 149 -3.50 -13.94 25.46
CA VAL A 149 -2.46 -13.00 25.00
C VAL A 149 -2.12 -12.02 26.10
N THR A 150 -0.84 -11.66 26.16
CA THR A 150 -0.38 -10.57 27.01
C THR A 150 0.05 -9.42 26.11
N LEU A 151 -0.49 -8.23 26.37
CA LEU A 151 -0.25 -7.02 25.60
C LEU A 151 0.47 -5.99 26.44
N SER A 152 1.38 -5.25 25.80
CA SER A 152 2.04 -4.08 26.40
C SER A 152 2.39 -3.04 25.34
N GLY A 153 2.72 -1.82 25.79
CA GLY A 153 3.23 -0.78 24.90
C GLY A 153 2.25 -0.35 23.81
N VAL A 154 0.94 -0.46 24.07
CA VAL A 154 -0.11 -0.08 23.11
C VAL A 154 -0.01 1.43 22.86
N LYS A 155 0.21 1.80 21.60
CA LYS A 155 0.23 3.19 21.14
C LYS A 155 -0.60 3.29 19.87
N THR A 156 -1.29 4.42 19.71
CA THR A 156 -2.09 4.71 18.53
C THR A 156 -1.81 6.11 18.03
N GLU A 157 -1.85 6.29 16.72
CA GLU A 157 -1.59 7.56 16.06
C GLU A 157 -2.58 7.79 14.92
N VAL A 158 -3.00 9.03 14.72
CA VAL A 158 -3.83 9.45 13.59
C VAL A 158 -3.06 10.51 12.81
N ASP A 159 -2.66 10.15 11.61
CA ASP A 159 -2.15 11.10 10.62
C ASP A 159 -3.28 11.46 9.66
N ASN A 160 -3.79 12.68 9.79
CA ASN A 160 -4.92 13.17 8.99
C ASN A 160 -4.54 13.63 7.58
N ALA A 161 -3.24 13.70 7.27
CA ALA A 161 -2.75 14.12 5.96
C ALA A 161 -1.42 13.42 5.65
N PRO A 162 -1.41 12.07 5.59
CA PRO A 162 -0.19 11.33 5.35
C PRO A 162 0.37 11.74 3.98
N PRO A 163 1.69 11.97 3.88
CA PRO A 163 2.29 12.29 2.60
C PRO A 163 2.06 11.14 1.63
N ASN A 164 1.87 11.46 0.35
CA ASN A 164 1.79 10.44 -0.68
C ASN A 164 3.13 9.71 -0.78
N SER A 165 3.20 8.51 -0.20
CA SER A 165 4.43 7.71 -0.14
C SER A 165 5.03 7.39 -1.51
N THR A 166 4.21 7.37 -2.56
CA THR A 166 4.66 7.06 -3.93
C THR A 166 5.56 8.15 -4.54
N LEU A 167 5.57 9.35 -3.94
CA LEU A 167 6.43 10.47 -4.38
C LEU A 167 7.83 10.43 -3.76
N THR A 168 8.06 9.56 -2.78
CA THR A 168 9.33 9.50 -2.04
C THR A 168 10.04 8.20 -2.35
N ALA A 169 11.23 8.27 -2.93
CA ALA A 169 12.05 7.09 -3.21
C ALA A 169 12.26 6.23 -1.96
N LYS A 170 12.03 4.92 -2.07
CA LYS A 170 12.20 3.98 -0.96
C LYS A 170 12.95 2.72 -1.36
N ASN A 171 14.11 2.53 -0.75
CA ASN A 171 14.87 1.28 -0.88
C ASN A 171 14.16 0.11 -0.17
N ARG A 172 14.42 -1.11 -0.61
CA ARG A 172 14.00 -2.35 0.05
C ARG A 172 15.18 -2.99 0.76
N THR A 173 14.94 -3.46 1.98
CA THR A 173 15.93 -4.15 2.82
C THR A 173 15.62 -5.64 3.00
N ASP A 174 14.62 -6.15 2.27
CA ASP A 174 14.26 -7.56 2.25
C ASP A 174 15.03 -8.29 1.14
N TRP A 175 14.54 -9.48 0.73
CA TRP A 175 15.20 -10.31 -0.29
C TRP A 175 15.48 -9.57 -1.61
N ALA A 176 14.71 -8.52 -1.95
CA ALA A 176 14.88 -7.78 -3.19
C ALA A 176 16.15 -6.92 -3.22
N ALA A 177 16.76 -6.61 -2.07
CA ALA A 177 18.00 -5.85 -2.00
C ALA A 177 19.15 -6.51 -2.81
N GLY A 178 19.19 -7.85 -2.82
CA GLY A 178 20.12 -8.61 -3.64
C GLY A 178 19.84 -8.42 -5.14
N THR A 179 18.57 -8.48 -5.55
CA THR A 179 18.15 -8.23 -6.93
C THR A 179 18.48 -6.80 -7.38
N TYR A 180 18.31 -5.80 -6.52
CA TYR A 180 18.67 -4.41 -6.82
C TYR A 180 20.16 -4.30 -7.15
N THR A 181 21.03 -4.91 -6.34
CA THR A 181 22.48 -4.92 -6.57
C THR A 181 22.83 -5.55 -7.93
N VAL A 182 22.19 -6.67 -8.28
CA VAL A 182 22.39 -7.35 -9.57
C VAL A 182 21.97 -6.46 -10.74
N LEU A 183 20.80 -5.82 -10.66
CA LEU A 183 20.29 -4.94 -11.71
C LEU A 183 21.09 -3.65 -11.85
N THR A 184 21.57 -3.08 -10.74
CA THR A 184 22.49 -1.92 -10.77
C THR A 184 23.78 -2.29 -11.47
N LYS A 185 24.38 -3.45 -11.15
CA LYS A 185 25.58 -3.94 -11.85
C LYS A 185 25.30 -4.21 -13.33
N ARG A 186 24.13 -4.77 -13.67
CA ARG A 186 23.68 -4.94 -15.07
C ARG A 186 23.62 -3.60 -15.81
N ALA A 187 23.09 -2.55 -15.19
CA ALA A 187 23.05 -1.21 -15.80
C ALA A 187 24.43 -0.55 -15.96
N GLN A 188 25.38 -0.93 -15.12
CA GLN A 188 26.77 -0.48 -15.23
C GLN A 188 27.52 -1.16 -16.37
N THR A 189 27.20 -2.42 -16.69
CA THR A 189 27.90 -3.19 -17.72
C THR A 189 27.21 -3.16 -19.08
N GLN A 190 25.87 -3.15 -19.12
CA GLN A 190 25.08 -3.06 -20.35
C GLN A 190 24.76 -1.59 -20.64
N LYS A 191 25.52 -0.97 -21.55
CA LYS A 191 25.32 0.43 -21.96
C LYS A 191 24.55 0.51 -23.27
N ASN A 192 23.76 1.56 -23.40
CA ASN A 192 22.96 1.91 -24.58
C ASN A 192 22.03 0.77 -25.03
N ILE A 193 21.30 0.19 -24.08
CA ILE A 193 20.34 -0.89 -24.38
C ILE A 193 19.19 -0.35 -25.25
N SER A 194 18.67 -1.15 -26.18
CA SER A 194 17.60 -0.70 -27.07
C SER A 194 16.29 -0.50 -26.31
N VAL A 195 15.90 -1.50 -25.51
CA VAL A 195 14.64 -1.51 -24.76
C VAL A 195 14.89 -1.93 -23.32
N MET A 196 14.39 -1.16 -22.37
CA MET A 196 14.37 -1.50 -20.95
C MET A 196 12.94 -1.81 -20.52
N PHE A 197 12.70 -3.00 -20.01
CA PHE A 197 11.44 -3.32 -19.32
C PHE A 197 11.61 -3.02 -17.84
N LEU A 198 10.88 -2.03 -17.32
CA LEU A 198 10.98 -1.56 -15.93
C LEU A 198 9.66 -1.77 -15.21
N GLY A 199 9.68 -2.53 -14.11
CA GLY A 199 8.45 -2.80 -13.38
C GLY A 199 8.60 -3.76 -12.19
N ASP A 200 7.51 -4.46 -11.89
CA ASP A 200 7.39 -5.33 -10.72
C ASP A 200 7.54 -6.84 -11.04
N SER A 201 6.83 -7.72 -10.33
CA SER A 201 6.81 -9.17 -10.54
C SER A 201 6.34 -9.56 -11.92
N ILE A 202 5.36 -8.84 -12.49
CA ILE A 202 4.82 -9.15 -13.82
C ILE A 202 5.91 -8.93 -14.87
N THR A 203 6.73 -7.90 -14.68
CA THR A 203 7.88 -7.65 -15.55
C THR A 203 9.02 -8.65 -15.29
N MET A 204 9.33 -8.94 -14.02
CA MET A 204 10.40 -9.88 -13.63
C MET A 204 10.21 -11.27 -14.26
N LEU A 205 8.96 -11.74 -14.30
CA LEU A 205 8.62 -13.08 -14.76
C LEU A 205 8.75 -13.28 -16.29
N TRP A 206 9.10 -12.25 -17.07
CA TRP A 206 9.60 -12.48 -18.44
C TRP A 206 10.86 -13.37 -18.47
N GLU A 207 11.70 -13.35 -17.44
CA GLU A 207 12.93 -14.16 -17.39
C GLU A 207 12.70 -15.59 -16.86
N PHE A 208 11.44 -15.99 -16.60
CA PHE A 208 11.11 -17.27 -15.98
C PHE A 208 10.59 -18.28 -17.02
N PRO A 209 11.09 -19.53 -17.05
CA PRO A 209 10.63 -20.53 -18.01
C PRO A 209 9.21 -21.01 -17.71
N SER A 210 8.56 -21.62 -18.71
CA SER A 210 7.19 -22.09 -18.61
C SER A 210 6.99 -23.27 -17.64
N ASP A 211 8.07 -24.01 -17.34
CA ASP A 211 8.09 -25.13 -16.41
C ASP A 211 8.57 -24.74 -14.99
N HIS A 212 8.85 -23.45 -14.75
CA HIS A 212 9.22 -22.96 -13.43
C HIS A 212 8.07 -23.12 -12.43
N LYS A 213 8.37 -23.19 -11.12
CA LYS A 213 7.34 -23.10 -10.05
C LYS A 213 6.46 -21.85 -10.16
N TYR A 214 6.97 -20.82 -10.83
CA TYR A 214 6.28 -19.59 -11.19
C TYR A 214 6.40 -19.41 -12.72
N PRO A 215 5.60 -20.14 -13.53
CA PRO A 215 5.71 -20.16 -15.00
C PRO A 215 5.69 -18.77 -15.61
N GLY A 216 6.71 -18.43 -16.39
CA GLY A 216 6.89 -17.09 -16.94
C GLY A 216 6.89 -17.02 -18.46
N GLY A 217 7.39 -15.91 -18.98
CA GLY A 217 7.40 -15.57 -20.40
C GLY A 217 8.72 -15.79 -21.12
N LEU A 218 9.64 -16.62 -20.60
CA LEU A 218 11.01 -16.70 -21.14
C LEU A 218 11.07 -17.07 -22.63
N ASP A 219 10.20 -17.96 -23.09
CA ASP A 219 10.16 -18.36 -24.50
C ASP A 219 9.75 -17.18 -25.40
N SER A 220 8.68 -16.47 -25.03
CA SER A 220 8.24 -15.25 -25.70
C SER A 220 9.29 -14.14 -25.63
N TRP A 221 9.98 -13.98 -24.48
CA TRP A 221 11.06 -13.01 -24.32
C TRP A 221 12.23 -13.30 -25.26
N ASN A 222 12.68 -14.56 -25.32
CA ASN A 222 13.77 -14.99 -26.19
C ASN A 222 13.41 -14.87 -27.68
N LYS A 223 12.15 -15.12 -28.03
CA LYS A 223 11.64 -15.01 -29.40
C LYS A 223 11.54 -13.56 -29.87
N HIS A 224 11.04 -12.66 -29.02
CA HIS A 224 10.61 -11.33 -29.45
C HIS A 224 11.53 -10.20 -28.99
N PHE A 225 11.99 -10.20 -27.74
CA PHE A 225 12.63 -9.04 -27.12
C PHE A 225 14.15 -9.18 -26.99
N LYS A 226 14.65 -10.38 -26.71
CA LYS A 226 16.10 -10.63 -26.68
C LYS A 226 16.80 -10.26 -27.99
N PRO A 227 16.26 -10.58 -29.19
CA PRO A 227 16.89 -10.19 -30.46
C PRO A 227 16.90 -8.67 -30.68
N MET A 228 16.01 -7.92 -30.02
CA MET A 228 15.97 -6.45 -30.07
C MET A 228 17.00 -5.79 -29.15
N GLY A 229 17.77 -6.57 -28.37
CA GLY A 229 18.64 -6.03 -27.33
C GLY A 229 17.87 -5.49 -26.12
N ALA A 230 16.69 -6.06 -25.83
CA ALA A 230 15.93 -5.71 -24.64
C ALA A 230 16.57 -6.26 -23.36
N SER A 231 16.41 -5.54 -22.25
CA SER A 231 16.88 -5.94 -20.94
C SER A 231 15.78 -5.77 -19.89
N ASN A 232 15.65 -6.73 -18.99
CA ASN A 232 14.60 -6.78 -17.98
C ASN A 232 15.10 -6.21 -16.64
N TYR A 233 14.32 -5.29 -16.07
CA TYR A 233 14.52 -4.64 -14.79
C TYR A 233 13.26 -4.73 -13.92
N GLY A 234 12.57 -5.87 -13.97
CA GLY A 234 11.45 -6.20 -13.11
C GLY A 234 11.91 -6.70 -11.73
N VAL A 235 11.23 -6.28 -10.67
CA VAL A 235 11.48 -6.81 -9.32
C VAL A 235 10.17 -7.14 -8.60
N SER A 236 10.02 -8.40 -8.18
CA SER A 236 8.78 -8.86 -7.56
C SER A 236 8.41 -8.09 -6.29
N GLY A 237 7.17 -7.60 -6.24
CA GLY A 237 6.62 -6.85 -5.12
C GLY A 237 6.98 -5.36 -5.09
N ASP A 238 7.73 -4.85 -6.07
CA ASP A 238 8.03 -3.43 -6.14
C ASP A 238 6.78 -2.58 -6.26
N THR A 239 6.75 -1.50 -5.48
CA THR A 239 5.80 -0.40 -5.60
C THR A 239 6.42 0.76 -6.40
N VAL A 240 5.63 1.81 -6.69
CA VAL A 240 6.10 2.99 -7.42
C VAL A 240 7.35 3.61 -6.77
N GLU A 241 7.33 3.79 -5.45
CA GLU A 241 8.44 4.36 -4.67
C GLU A 241 9.72 3.52 -4.73
N ASN A 242 9.59 2.21 -4.92
CA ASN A 242 10.72 1.30 -5.09
C ASN A 242 11.37 1.50 -6.45
N VAL A 243 10.58 1.56 -7.51
CA VAL A 243 11.07 1.86 -8.86
C VAL A 243 11.72 3.24 -8.89
N LEU A 244 11.11 4.23 -8.23
CA LEU A 244 11.66 5.58 -8.10
C LEU A 244 13.07 5.54 -7.49
N TRP A 245 13.26 4.81 -6.39
CA TRP A 245 14.59 4.62 -5.80
C TRP A 245 15.57 3.95 -6.78
N ARG A 246 15.14 2.89 -7.48
CA ARG A 246 15.99 2.15 -8.42
C ARG A 246 16.51 3.01 -9.56
N VAL A 247 15.69 3.91 -10.09
CA VAL A 247 16.07 4.81 -11.19
C VAL A 247 16.82 6.07 -10.74
N THR A 248 16.74 6.43 -9.45
CA THR A 248 17.50 7.54 -8.87
C THR A 248 18.78 7.06 -8.20
N GLU A 249 18.69 6.66 -6.94
CA GLU A 249 19.80 6.25 -6.07
C GLU A 249 20.37 4.89 -6.48
N GLY A 250 19.52 3.99 -6.96
CA GLY A 250 19.90 2.66 -7.45
C GLY A 250 20.60 2.68 -8.81
N LYS A 251 20.69 3.84 -9.47
CA LYS A 251 21.47 4.06 -10.70
C LYS A 251 21.13 3.12 -11.87
N GLN A 252 19.94 2.53 -11.89
CA GLN A 252 19.58 1.56 -12.94
C GLN A 252 19.38 2.20 -14.32
N LEU A 253 19.23 3.53 -14.40
CA LEU A 253 19.19 4.28 -15.66
C LEU A 253 20.57 4.49 -16.31
N GLU A 254 21.68 4.11 -15.65
CA GLU A 254 23.02 4.23 -16.25
C GLU A 254 23.22 3.37 -17.51
N CYS A 255 22.30 2.44 -17.80
CA CYS A 255 22.27 1.70 -19.06
C CYS A 255 21.82 2.53 -20.27
N ASN A 256 21.34 3.76 -20.06
CA ASN A 256 20.94 4.71 -21.10
C ASN A 256 20.05 4.10 -22.22
N PRO A 257 18.85 3.58 -21.87
CA PRO A 257 17.99 2.89 -22.83
C PRO A 257 17.43 3.81 -23.91
N SER A 258 17.22 3.31 -25.13
CA SER A 258 16.50 4.08 -26.17
C SER A 258 14.99 4.17 -25.90
N LEU A 259 14.41 3.08 -25.40
CA LEU A 259 13.00 2.97 -25.00
C LEU A 259 12.88 2.33 -23.61
N ILE A 260 12.02 2.87 -22.76
CA ILE A 260 11.56 2.23 -21.52
C ILE A 260 10.11 1.79 -21.69
N VAL A 261 9.84 0.50 -21.49
CA VAL A 261 8.49 -0.04 -21.27
C VAL A 261 8.25 -0.08 -19.76
N LEU A 262 7.38 0.81 -19.27
CA LEU A 262 7.12 1.01 -17.84
C LEU A 262 5.76 0.44 -17.45
N MET A 263 5.74 -0.50 -16.50
CA MET A 263 4.52 -1.01 -15.87
C MET A 263 4.74 -1.14 -14.37
N ILE A 264 3.97 -0.40 -13.57
CA ILE A 264 4.06 -0.42 -12.11
C ILE A 264 2.73 0.01 -11.47
N GLY A 265 2.51 -0.31 -10.20
CA GLY A 265 1.41 0.25 -9.39
C GLY A 265 0.45 -0.78 -8.80
N THR A 266 0.39 -2.01 -9.33
CA THR A 266 -0.52 -3.06 -8.78
C THR A 266 -0.19 -3.42 -7.32
N ASN A 267 1.08 -3.29 -6.92
CA ASN A 267 1.53 -3.57 -5.56
C ASN A 267 1.11 -2.47 -4.57
N ASN A 268 0.99 -1.22 -5.01
CA ASN A 268 0.53 -0.11 -4.17
C ASN A 268 -0.92 -0.27 -3.70
N LEU A 269 -1.70 -1.10 -4.39
CA LEU A 269 -3.08 -1.44 -3.99
C LEU A 269 -3.17 -2.38 -2.79
N HIS A 270 -2.10 -3.11 -2.47
CA HIS A 270 -2.16 -4.15 -1.43
C HIS A 270 -0.95 -4.23 -0.48
N ARG A 271 0.16 -3.54 -0.78
CA ARG A 271 1.27 -3.35 0.16
C ARG A 271 1.03 -2.13 1.05
N GLN A 272 1.54 -2.18 2.27
CA GLN A 272 1.46 -1.06 3.21
C GLN A 272 2.60 -0.05 2.96
N PRO A 273 2.31 1.27 3.05
CA PRO A 273 0.98 1.84 3.20
C PRO A 273 0.16 1.66 1.91
N PHE A 274 -1.13 1.34 2.04
CA PHE A 274 -2.00 1.26 0.86
C PHE A 274 -2.11 2.62 0.19
N ASN A 275 -2.06 2.70 -1.13
CA ASN A 275 -2.26 3.95 -1.86
C ASN A 275 -3.60 3.97 -2.61
N THR A 276 -4.15 5.18 -2.71
CA THR A 276 -5.33 5.48 -3.53
C THR A 276 -4.97 5.53 -5.02
N PRO A 277 -5.96 5.41 -5.92
CA PRO A 277 -5.76 5.63 -7.35
C PRO A 277 -5.03 6.94 -7.66
N GLU A 278 -5.41 8.05 -7.02
CA GLU A 278 -4.78 9.35 -7.26
C GLU A 278 -3.32 9.39 -6.81
N GLU A 279 -3.01 8.79 -5.66
CA GLU A 279 -1.64 8.71 -5.19
C GLU A 279 -0.76 7.87 -6.12
N ILE A 280 -1.26 6.71 -6.57
CA ILE A 280 -0.54 5.83 -7.50
C ILE A 280 -0.24 6.58 -8.80
N VAL A 281 -1.25 7.25 -9.37
CA VAL A 281 -1.09 8.04 -10.60
C VAL A 281 -0.09 9.17 -10.40
N ALA A 282 -0.19 9.92 -9.29
CA ALA A 282 0.75 11.00 -8.99
C ALA A 282 2.19 10.48 -8.84
N GLY A 283 2.38 9.32 -8.21
CA GLY A 283 3.68 8.66 -8.11
C GLY A 283 4.24 8.25 -9.46
N ILE A 284 3.42 7.64 -10.33
CA ILE A 284 3.84 7.22 -11.66
C ILE A 284 4.15 8.44 -12.54
N ASP A 285 3.34 9.49 -12.47
CA ASP A 285 3.60 10.77 -13.15
C ASP A 285 4.94 11.39 -12.71
N HIS A 286 5.20 11.41 -11.40
CA HIS A 286 6.48 11.86 -10.86
C HIS A 286 7.65 10.98 -11.32
N LEU A 287 7.48 9.67 -11.33
CA LEU A 287 8.48 8.73 -11.83
C LEU A 287 8.82 9.00 -13.31
N ILE A 288 7.81 9.21 -14.16
CA ILE A 288 8.00 9.58 -15.58
C ILE A 288 8.80 10.87 -15.69
N GLN A 289 8.45 11.90 -14.91
CA GLN A 289 9.18 13.16 -14.88
C GLN A 289 10.66 12.97 -14.52
N VAL A 290 10.94 12.16 -13.50
CA VAL A 290 12.32 11.86 -13.07
C VAL A 290 13.10 11.14 -14.16
N ILE A 291 12.48 10.17 -14.84
CA ILE A 291 13.10 9.45 -15.96
C ILE A 291 13.38 10.41 -17.12
N GLN A 292 12.42 11.23 -17.54
CA GLN A 292 12.59 12.20 -18.63
C GLN A 292 13.69 13.23 -18.33
N ALA A 293 13.79 13.69 -17.08
CA ALA A 293 14.83 14.62 -16.66
C ALA A 293 16.24 14.00 -16.72
N LYS A 294 16.37 12.72 -16.34
CA LYS A 294 17.64 11.99 -16.39
C LYS A 294 18.02 11.53 -17.80
N LEU A 295 17.03 11.20 -18.62
CA LEU A 295 17.19 10.60 -19.94
C LEU A 295 16.31 11.31 -20.98
N PRO A 296 16.63 12.56 -21.36
CA PRO A 296 15.76 13.38 -22.22
C PRO A 296 15.55 12.83 -23.64
N LYS A 297 16.40 11.90 -24.08
CA LYS A 297 16.30 11.24 -25.41
C LYS A 297 15.52 9.93 -25.37
N THR A 298 15.35 9.32 -24.20
CA THR A 298 14.68 8.04 -24.04
C THR A 298 13.17 8.19 -24.24
N LYS A 299 12.59 7.32 -25.06
CA LYS A 299 11.13 7.22 -25.19
C LYS A 299 10.56 6.39 -24.04
N ILE A 300 9.33 6.66 -23.65
CA ILE A 300 8.62 5.90 -22.61
C ILE A 300 7.32 5.39 -23.22
N LEU A 301 7.12 4.07 -23.14
CA LEU A 301 5.84 3.40 -23.32
C LEU A 301 5.31 3.04 -21.92
N LEU A 302 4.37 3.83 -21.43
CA LEU A 302 3.66 3.56 -20.18
C LEU A 302 2.55 2.54 -20.44
N LEU A 303 2.55 1.44 -19.71
CA LEU A 303 1.46 0.49 -19.73
C LEU A 303 0.47 0.80 -18.61
N GLY A 304 -0.83 0.64 -18.92
CA GLY A 304 -1.85 0.56 -17.88
C GLY A 304 -1.56 -0.58 -16.91
N VAL A 305 -2.01 -0.43 -15.67
CA VAL A 305 -1.99 -1.53 -14.70
C VAL A 305 -2.91 -2.64 -15.21
N PHE A 306 -2.42 -3.87 -15.23
CA PHE A 306 -3.20 -5.00 -15.77
C PHE A 306 -4.40 -5.35 -14.89
N PRO A 307 -5.48 -5.89 -15.50
CA PRO A 307 -6.59 -6.43 -14.75
C PRO A 307 -6.13 -7.58 -13.87
N ARG A 308 -6.83 -7.78 -12.75
CA ARG A 308 -6.56 -8.83 -11.78
C ARG A 308 -7.85 -9.27 -11.11
N ARG A 309 -7.87 -10.48 -10.57
CA ARG A 309 -9.01 -11.05 -9.86
C ARG A 309 -9.38 -10.16 -8.65
N GLY A 310 -10.68 -9.94 -8.48
CA GLY A 310 -11.23 -9.11 -7.42
C GLY A 310 -11.56 -7.69 -7.86
N SER A 311 -12.20 -6.94 -6.98
CA SER A 311 -12.64 -5.57 -7.25
C SER A 311 -11.53 -4.57 -6.91
N HIS A 312 -10.75 -4.18 -7.91
CA HIS A 312 -9.70 -3.17 -7.80
C HIS A 312 -10.00 -1.97 -8.70
N PRO A 313 -9.59 -0.75 -8.34
CA PRO A 313 -9.86 0.46 -9.12
C PRO A 313 -8.93 0.61 -10.35
N ILE A 314 -8.67 -0.49 -11.06
CA ILE A 314 -7.76 -0.51 -12.23
C ILE A 314 -8.27 0.37 -13.38
N PRO A 315 -9.57 0.34 -13.76
CA PRO A 315 -10.06 1.23 -14.82
C PRO A 315 -9.91 2.71 -14.47
N GLU A 316 -10.13 3.07 -13.20
CA GLU A 316 -9.95 4.45 -12.72
C GLU A 316 -8.47 4.87 -12.79
N ILE A 317 -7.55 4.00 -12.35
CA ILE A 317 -6.11 4.26 -12.44
C ILE A 317 -5.69 4.44 -13.89
N ASN A 318 -6.07 3.51 -14.78
CA ASN A 318 -5.63 3.53 -16.18
C ASN A 318 -6.19 4.74 -16.94
N ALA A 319 -7.44 5.16 -16.68
CA ALA A 319 -7.99 6.38 -17.26
C ALA A 319 -7.15 7.61 -16.88
N LYS A 320 -6.81 7.75 -15.60
CA LYS A 320 -5.96 8.85 -15.10
C LYS A 320 -4.51 8.75 -15.60
N LEU A 321 -3.98 7.54 -15.78
CA LEU A 321 -2.65 7.34 -16.38
C LEU A 321 -2.63 7.74 -17.87
N ALA A 322 -3.72 7.53 -18.62
CA ALA A 322 -3.83 7.99 -19.99
C ALA A 322 -3.77 9.53 -20.07
N GLU A 323 -4.48 10.23 -19.17
CA GLU A 323 -4.42 11.69 -19.05
C GLU A 323 -3.00 12.16 -18.70
N ALA A 324 -2.36 11.54 -17.70
CA ALA A 324 -0.99 11.87 -17.31
C ALA A 324 0.02 11.63 -18.45
N ALA A 325 -0.15 10.54 -19.21
CA ALA A 325 0.72 10.24 -20.34
C ALA A 325 0.65 11.30 -21.44
N VAL A 326 -0.56 11.81 -21.75
CA VAL A 326 -0.75 12.93 -22.67
C VAL A 326 -0.03 14.18 -22.15
N ALA A 327 -0.22 14.53 -20.87
CA ALA A 327 0.43 15.69 -20.25
C ALA A 327 1.97 15.59 -20.28
N ARG A 328 2.52 14.39 -20.08
CA ARG A 328 3.96 14.10 -20.12
C ARG A 328 4.52 13.84 -21.52
N LYS A 329 3.66 13.80 -22.55
CA LYS A 329 4.02 13.49 -23.94
C LYS A 329 4.75 12.15 -24.07
N VAL A 330 4.26 11.13 -23.36
CA VAL A 330 4.73 9.74 -23.48
C VAL A 330 3.66 8.86 -24.12
N SER A 331 4.05 7.72 -24.69
CA SER A 331 3.07 6.77 -25.22
C SER A 331 2.39 6.03 -24.09
N PHE A 332 1.10 5.77 -24.24
CA PHE A 332 0.31 4.98 -23.29
C PHE A 332 -0.39 3.82 -24.00
N MET A 333 -0.42 2.66 -23.36
CA MET A 333 -1.14 1.48 -23.85
C MET A 333 -1.85 0.79 -22.69
N ASP A 334 -3.19 0.73 -22.76
CA ASP A 334 -4.00 -0.09 -21.87
C ASP A 334 -4.33 -1.43 -22.55
N LEU A 335 -3.93 -2.53 -21.91
CA LEU A 335 -4.16 -3.89 -22.39
C LEU A 335 -5.33 -4.58 -21.67
N SER A 336 -6.14 -3.85 -20.90
CA SER A 336 -7.24 -4.41 -20.12
C SER A 336 -8.21 -5.21 -21.00
N GLU A 337 -8.67 -4.63 -22.11
CA GLU A 337 -9.58 -5.33 -23.04
C GLU A 337 -8.92 -6.53 -23.72
N THR A 338 -7.65 -6.42 -24.08
CA THR A 338 -6.86 -7.52 -24.66
C THR A 338 -6.82 -8.73 -23.73
N PHE A 339 -6.66 -8.49 -22.43
CA PHE A 339 -6.56 -9.53 -21.43
C PHE A 339 -7.92 -10.02 -20.91
N LEU A 340 -8.94 -9.16 -20.87
CA LEU A 340 -10.28 -9.53 -20.44
C LEU A 340 -11.08 -10.24 -21.54
N ARG A 341 -10.80 -9.95 -22.83
CA ARG A 341 -11.51 -10.51 -23.98
C ARG A 341 -13.04 -10.36 -23.85
N GLY A 342 -13.49 -9.18 -23.45
CA GLY A 342 -14.91 -8.85 -23.22
C GLY A 342 -15.53 -9.48 -21.97
N LYS A 343 -14.76 -10.17 -21.12
CA LYS A 343 -15.22 -10.71 -19.84
C LYS A 343 -15.05 -9.69 -18.71
N LYS A 344 -15.80 -9.87 -17.63
CA LYS A 344 -15.67 -9.04 -16.41
C LYS A 344 -14.53 -9.47 -15.49
N GLU A 345 -14.03 -10.68 -15.65
CA GLU A 345 -12.99 -11.26 -14.82
C GLU A 345 -11.88 -11.90 -15.64
N VAL A 346 -10.69 -11.91 -15.06
CA VAL A 346 -9.50 -12.55 -15.64
C VAL A 346 -9.63 -14.08 -15.66
N SER A 347 -9.22 -14.70 -16.75
CA SER A 347 -9.20 -16.17 -16.88
C SER A 347 -7.87 -16.74 -16.37
N ALA A 348 -7.90 -18.00 -15.90
CA ALA A 348 -6.68 -18.73 -15.52
C ALA A 348 -5.76 -19.02 -16.73
N GLU A 349 -6.33 -19.05 -17.94
CA GLU A 349 -5.59 -19.19 -19.20
C GLU A 349 -4.63 -18.02 -19.41
N ILE A 350 -5.03 -16.80 -19.06
CA ILE A 350 -4.21 -15.58 -19.24
C ILE A 350 -3.48 -15.23 -17.94
N PHE A 351 -4.12 -15.40 -16.78
CA PHE A 351 -3.57 -15.09 -15.46
C PHE A 351 -3.57 -16.31 -14.55
N ARG A 352 -2.41 -16.95 -14.38
CA ARG A 352 -2.27 -18.24 -13.67
C ARG A 352 -2.84 -18.25 -12.25
N ASP A 353 -2.77 -17.13 -11.54
CA ASP A 353 -3.22 -16.95 -10.16
C ASP A 353 -4.21 -15.78 -10.01
N GLY A 354 -4.70 -15.26 -11.14
CA GLY A 354 -5.54 -14.06 -11.17
C GLY A 354 -4.77 -12.74 -11.00
N LEU A 355 -3.44 -12.72 -10.97
CA LEU A 355 -2.61 -11.50 -10.95
C LEU A 355 -1.44 -11.58 -11.93
N HIS A 356 -0.67 -12.67 -11.89
CA HIS A 356 0.47 -12.90 -12.75
C HIS A 356 0.04 -13.60 -14.04
N LEU A 357 0.63 -13.21 -15.15
CA LEU A 357 0.34 -13.83 -16.45
C LEU A 357 0.81 -15.30 -16.47
N SER A 358 0.09 -16.12 -17.22
CA SER A 358 0.55 -17.42 -17.68
C SER A 358 1.55 -17.26 -18.83
N PRO A 359 2.27 -18.31 -19.27
CA PRO A 359 3.08 -18.26 -20.48
C PRO A 359 2.28 -17.80 -21.72
N ALA A 360 1.03 -18.22 -21.86
CA ALA A 360 0.15 -17.77 -22.94
C ALA A 360 -0.21 -16.27 -22.81
N GLY A 361 -0.44 -15.80 -21.58
CA GLY A 361 -0.63 -14.38 -21.28
C GLY A 361 0.59 -13.53 -21.66
N TYR A 362 1.81 -14.04 -21.42
CA TYR A 362 3.04 -13.40 -21.85
C TYR A 362 3.17 -13.34 -23.38
N GLU A 363 2.83 -14.40 -24.12
CA GLU A 363 2.85 -14.31 -25.60
C GLU A 363 1.85 -13.26 -26.11
N ILE A 364 0.64 -13.19 -25.56
CA ILE A 364 -0.35 -12.15 -25.91
C ILE A 364 0.20 -10.75 -25.62
N TRP A 365 0.82 -10.57 -24.44
CA TRP A 365 1.45 -9.31 -24.08
C TRP A 365 2.57 -8.96 -25.08
N ALA A 366 3.42 -9.92 -25.44
CA ALA A 366 4.51 -9.69 -26.38
C ALA A 366 3.98 -9.20 -27.73
N GLN A 367 3.02 -9.92 -28.31
CA GLN A 367 2.42 -9.59 -29.60
C GLN A 367 1.79 -8.20 -29.62
N ALA A 368 1.14 -7.79 -28.53
CA ALA A 368 0.56 -6.46 -28.41
C ALA A 368 1.60 -5.34 -28.37
N LEU A 369 2.78 -5.59 -27.78
CA LEU A 369 3.86 -4.60 -27.67
C LEU A 369 4.64 -4.41 -28.96
N LEU A 370 4.79 -5.45 -29.79
CA LEU A 370 5.69 -5.43 -30.96
C LEU A 370 5.48 -4.24 -31.90
N PRO A 371 4.24 -3.89 -32.34
CA PRO A 371 4.03 -2.76 -33.24
C PRO A 371 4.44 -1.42 -32.60
N GLU A 372 4.15 -1.26 -31.32
CA GLU A 372 4.38 0.00 -30.60
C GLU A 372 5.86 0.19 -30.26
N ILE A 373 6.57 -0.88 -29.88
CA ILE A 373 8.02 -0.85 -29.70
C ILE A 373 8.71 -0.52 -31.03
N GLY A 374 8.30 -1.15 -32.14
CA GLY A 374 8.85 -0.87 -33.46
C GLY A 374 8.61 0.58 -33.90
N ARG A 375 7.48 1.17 -33.54
CA ARG A 375 7.16 2.58 -33.82
C ARG A 375 8.01 3.55 -32.99
N LEU A 376 8.34 3.19 -31.76
CA LEU A 376 9.00 4.09 -30.79
C LEU A 376 10.52 3.99 -30.79
N LEU A 377 11.08 2.87 -31.20
CA LEU A 377 12.51 2.74 -31.34
C LEU A 377 13.02 3.73 -32.41
N PRO A 378 14.15 4.41 -32.16
CA PRO A 378 14.79 5.23 -33.18
C PRO A 378 15.14 4.37 -34.39
N LYS A 379 14.87 4.91 -35.59
CA LYS A 379 15.21 4.27 -36.87
C LYS A 379 16.70 4.28 -37.13
#